data_AF-A0A560QBI1-F1
#
_entry.id   AF-A0A560QBI1-F1
#
_cell.length_a   1.000
_cell.length_b   1.000
_cell.length_c   1.000
_cell.angle_alpha   90.00
_cell.angle_beta   90.00
_cell.angle_gamma   90.00
#
_symmetry.space_group_name_H-M   'P 1'
#
loop_
_entity.id
_entity.type
_entity.pdbx_description
1 polymer ?
#
loop_
_entity_poly.entity_id
_entity_poly.type
_entity_poly.pdbx_seq_one_letter_code
_entity_poly.pdbx_strand_id
1 'polypeptide(L)'
;MLFIALLIVLAVLAALADRLGVPALHNWPARMRLAMALALLFAGSDHLLNPQRYLPMLPEVLPYHLELVLFTGLCELAGAIGLLLPRWRRWAALALAVYFVCVFPANIKNALDGLNVEGLPAATWYYWLRLPFQPLIIFWALYAGEVVGARSRQVPAR
;
A
#
# COMPACT_ATOMS: atom_id res chain seq x y z
N MET A 1 0.45 -10.62 3.71
CA MET A 1 0.60 -11.18 2.36
C MET A 1 -0.59 -10.92 1.47
N LEU A 2 -1.83 -10.93 1.98
CA LEU A 2 -3.02 -10.60 1.16
C LEU A 2 -2.87 -9.26 0.42
N PHE A 3 -2.36 -8.21 1.09
CA PHE A 3 -2.09 -6.92 0.45
C PHE A 3 -1.06 -7.01 -0.69
N ILE A 4 0.04 -7.73 -0.50
CA ILE A 4 1.08 -7.91 -1.54
C ILE A 4 0.56 -8.77 -2.69
N ALA A 5 -0.18 -9.84 -2.39
CA ALA A 5 -0.84 -10.66 -3.40
C ALA A 5 -1.82 -9.82 -4.22
N LEU A 6 -2.62 -8.97 -3.54
CA LEU A 6 -3.53 -8.03 -4.19
C LEU A 6 -2.77 -7.06 -5.09
N LEU A 7 -1.66 -6.45 -4.61
CA LEU A 7 -0.81 -5.58 -5.42
C LEU A 7 -0.30 -6.29 -6.68
N ILE A 8 0.22 -7.51 -6.55
CA ILE A 8 0.75 -8.29 -7.67
C ILE A 8 -0.36 -8.62 -8.67
N VAL A 9 -1.50 -9.13 -8.19
CA VAL A 9 -2.65 -9.45 -9.04
C VAL A 9 -3.14 -8.22 -9.79
N LEU A 10 -3.32 -7.09 -9.11
CA LEU A 10 -3.76 -5.85 -9.73
C LEU A 10 -2.74 -5.30 -10.74
N ALA A 11 -1.44 -5.45 -10.48
CA ALA A 11 -0.40 -5.05 -11.41
C ALA A 11 -0.38 -5.91 -12.69
N VAL A 12 -0.58 -7.23 -12.54
CA VAL A 12 -0.72 -8.15 -13.67
C VAL A 12 -1.97 -7.82 -14.48
N LEU A 13 -3.11 -7.61 -13.82
CA LEU A 13 -4.35 -7.20 -14.49
C LEU A 13 -4.18 -5.86 -15.23
N ALA A 14 -3.49 -4.88 -14.64
CA ALA A 14 -3.17 -3.63 -15.32
C ALA A 14 -2.26 -3.83 -16.54
N ALA A 15 -1.29 -4.75 -16.47
CA ALA A 15 -0.44 -5.11 -17.61
C ALA A 15 -1.21 -5.84 -18.72
N LEU A 16 -2.22 -6.66 -18.37
CA LEU A 16 -3.10 -7.31 -19.34
C LEU A 16 -4.06 -6.30 -19.98
N ALA A 17 -4.61 -5.36 -19.21
CA ALA A 17 -5.46 -4.28 -19.71
C ALA A 17 -4.71 -3.36 -20.69
N ASP A 18 -3.43 -3.10 -20.45
CA ASP A 18 -2.56 -2.41 -21.42
C ASP A 18 -2.49 -3.15 -22.78
N ARG A 19 -2.46 -4.50 -22.77
CA ARG A 19 -2.51 -5.30 -24.00
C ARG A 19 -3.85 -5.21 -24.74
N LEU A 20 -4.90 -4.76 -24.05
CA LEU A 20 -6.21 -4.48 -24.64
C LEU A 20 -6.33 -3.02 -25.11
N GLY A 21 -5.23 -2.25 -25.06
CA GLY A 21 -5.14 -0.92 -25.67
C GLY A 21 -5.47 0.24 -24.74
N VAL A 22 -5.34 0.09 -23.40
CA VAL A 22 -5.55 1.18 -22.44
C VAL A 22 -4.28 2.07 -22.35
N PRO A 23 -4.24 3.25 -23.01
CA PRO A 23 -2.98 4.00 -23.19
C PRO A 23 -2.41 4.55 -21.87
N ALA A 24 -3.28 4.76 -20.88
CA ALA A 24 -2.90 5.23 -19.55
C ALA A 24 -2.02 4.23 -18.78
N LEU A 25 -1.97 2.96 -19.19
CA LEU A 25 -1.25 1.87 -18.52
C LEU A 25 0.02 1.43 -19.27
N HIS A 26 0.44 2.17 -20.28
CA HIS A 26 1.58 1.80 -21.11
C HIS A 26 2.89 1.60 -20.31
N ASN A 27 3.15 2.40 -19.28
CA ASN A 27 4.39 2.33 -18.51
C ASN A 27 4.23 1.63 -17.14
N TRP A 28 5.33 1.05 -16.65
CA TRP A 28 5.36 0.37 -15.36
C TRP A 28 4.94 1.24 -14.17
N PRO A 29 5.39 2.51 -14.03
CA PRO A 29 4.94 3.38 -12.94
C PRO A 29 3.42 3.55 -12.90
N ALA A 30 2.76 3.67 -14.06
CA ALA A 30 1.30 3.80 -14.12
C ALA A 30 0.58 2.53 -13.67
N ARG A 31 1.02 1.34 -14.11
CA ARG A 31 0.46 0.05 -13.69
C ARG A 31 0.61 -0.16 -12.18
N MET A 32 1.82 0.07 -11.67
CA MET A 32 2.14 -0.07 -10.25
C MET A 32 1.37 0.92 -9.38
N ARG A 33 1.16 2.15 -9.88
CA ARG A 33 0.34 3.17 -9.23
C ARG A 33 -1.11 2.79 -9.16
N LEU A 34 -1.69 2.31 -10.26
CA LEU A 34 -3.09 1.86 -10.26
C LEU A 34 -3.28 0.71 -9.28
N ALA A 35 -2.37 -0.28 -9.29
CA ALA A 35 -2.40 -1.38 -8.35
C ALA A 35 -2.31 -0.91 -6.89
N MET A 36 -1.37 -0.01 -6.58
CA MET A 36 -1.20 0.56 -5.24
C MET A 36 -2.43 1.35 -4.80
N ALA A 37 -2.97 2.22 -5.65
CA ALA A 37 -4.14 3.02 -5.33
C ALA A 37 -5.37 2.14 -5.05
N LEU A 38 -5.63 1.13 -5.88
CA LEU A 38 -6.76 0.21 -5.68
C LEU A 38 -6.59 -0.63 -4.41
N ALA A 39 -5.38 -1.14 -4.14
CA ALA A 39 -5.12 -1.90 -2.92
C ALA A 39 -5.27 -1.05 -1.66
N LEU A 40 -4.81 0.21 -1.68
CA LEU A 40 -4.97 1.16 -0.58
C LEU A 40 -6.41 1.62 -0.41
N LEU A 41 -7.18 1.80 -1.49
CA LEU A 41 -8.62 2.07 -1.39
C LEU A 41 -9.35 0.93 -0.68
N PHE A 42 -9.03 -0.31 -1.05
CA PHE A 42 -9.58 -1.49 -0.39
C PHE A 42 -9.17 -1.58 1.09
N ALA A 43 -7.87 -1.52 1.38
CA ALA A 43 -7.36 -1.64 2.75
C ALA A 43 -7.84 -0.48 3.63
N GLY A 44 -7.77 0.76 3.14
CA GLY A 44 -8.22 1.94 3.88
C GLY A 44 -9.72 1.90 4.17
N SER A 45 -10.52 1.41 3.22
CA SER A 45 -11.96 1.20 3.46
C SER A 45 -12.21 0.14 4.53
N ASP A 46 -11.44 -0.96 4.52
CA ASP A 46 -11.59 -2.01 5.55
C ASP A 46 -11.17 -1.53 6.95
N HIS A 47 -10.15 -0.68 7.07
CA HIS A 47 -9.80 -0.04 8.36
C HIS A 47 -10.94 0.81 8.91
N LEU A 48 -11.68 1.52 8.05
CA LEU A 48 -12.81 2.36 8.48
C LEU A 48 -14.07 1.55 8.77
N LEU A 49 -14.35 0.52 7.98
CA LEU A 49 -15.57 -0.29 8.09
C LEU A 49 -15.45 -1.40 9.14
N ASN A 50 -14.24 -1.96 9.34
CA ASN A 50 -13.98 -3.10 10.23
C ASN A 50 -12.77 -2.86 11.16
N PRO A 51 -12.67 -1.73 11.88
CA PRO A 51 -11.48 -1.38 12.66
C PRO A 51 -11.11 -2.41 13.74
N GLN A 52 -12.09 -3.17 14.24
CA GLN A 52 -11.95 -4.16 15.31
C GLN A 52 -10.98 -5.28 14.95
N ARG A 53 -10.83 -5.61 13.66
CA ARG A 53 -9.85 -6.60 13.18
C ARG A 53 -8.41 -6.15 13.40
N TYR A 54 -8.17 -4.85 13.47
CA TYR A 54 -6.84 -4.26 13.53
C TYR A 54 -6.40 -3.93 14.96
N LEU A 55 -7.34 -3.74 15.90
CA LEU A 55 -7.03 -3.41 17.30
C LEU A 55 -6.01 -4.38 17.95
N PRO A 56 -6.11 -5.72 17.78
CA PRO A 56 -5.14 -6.64 18.38
C PRO A 56 -3.73 -6.52 17.80
N MET A 57 -3.60 -5.92 16.62
CA MET A 57 -2.30 -5.74 15.94
C MET A 57 -1.49 -4.55 16.46
N LEU A 58 -2.14 -3.63 17.18
CA LEU A 58 -1.47 -2.43 17.67
C LEU A 58 -0.66 -2.74 18.94
N PRO A 59 0.56 -2.18 19.09
CA PRO A 59 1.31 -2.22 20.34
C PRO A 59 0.51 -1.63 21.51
N GLU A 60 0.63 -2.26 22.69
CA GLU A 60 -0.06 -1.81 23.92
C GLU A 60 0.38 -0.43 24.38
N VAL A 61 1.61 -0.03 24.03
CA VAL A 61 2.19 1.28 24.39
C VAL A 61 1.55 2.46 23.65
N LEU A 62 0.81 2.21 22.57
CA LEU A 62 0.13 3.26 21.83
C LEU A 62 -1.23 3.56 22.48
N PRO A 63 -1.57 4.82 22.76
CA PRO A 63 -2.92 5.16 23.20
C PRO A 63 -3.89 5.23 22.00
N TYR A 64 -5.19 5.25 22.28
CA TYR A 64 -6.23 5.53 21.29
C TYR A 64 -6.22 4.57 20.08
N HIS A 65 -6.20 3.26 20.33
CA HIS A 65 -6.09 2.23 19.27
C HIS A 65 -7.12 2.38 18.16
N LEU A 66 -8.37 2.68 18.50
CA LEU A 66 -9.44 2.82 17.52
C LEU A 66 -9.21 4.04 16.62
N GLU A 67 -8.92 5.18 17.22
CA GLU A 67 -8.65 6.43 16.51
C GLU A 67 -7.43 6.29 15.61
N LEU A 68 -6.39 5.58 16.07
CA LEU A 68 -5.21 5.28 15.26
C LEU A 68 -5.57 4.43 14.04
N VAL A 69 -6.36 3.36 14.21
CA VAL A 69 -6.80 2.51 13.08
C VAL A 69 -7.62 3.30 12.07
N LEU A 70 -8.53 4.17 12.54
CA LEU A 70 -9.31 5.03 11.66
C LEU A 70 -8.42 6.05 10.94
N PHE A 71 -7.46 6.64 11.66
CA PHE A 71 -6.51 7.59 11.10
C PHE A 71 -5.60 6.96 10.05
N THR A 72 -5.10 5.75 10.28
CA THR A 72 -4.31 5.02 9.28
C THR A 72 -5.16 4.69 8.05
N GLY A 73 -6.42 4.30 8.24
CA GLY A 73 -7.37 4.10 7.13
C GLY A 73 -7.56 5.36 6.28
N LEU A 74 -7.75 6.52 6.91
CA LEU A 74 -7.83 7.82 6.21
C LEU A 74 -6.54 8.15 5.46
N CYS A 75 -5.38 7.89 6.07
CA CYS A 75 -4.08 8.08 5.42
C CYS A 75 -3.94 7.22 4.15
N GLU A 76 -4.38 5.96 4.20
CA GLU A 76 -4.37 5.05 3.04
C GLU A 76 -5.25 5.57 1.89
N LEU A 77 -6.48 5.99 2.21
CA LEU A 77 -7.40 6.57 1.21
C LEU A 77 -6.84 7.87 0.61
N ALA A 78 -6.31 8.77 1.44
CA ALA A 78 -5.70 10.01 0.99
C ALA A 78 -4.46 9.75 0.12
N GLY A 79 -3.63 8.78 0.49
CA GLY A 79 -2.47 8.35 -0.30
C GLY A 79 -2.86 7.75 -1.65
N ALA A 80 -3.92 6.93 -1.68
CA ALA A 80 -4.46 6.37 -2.92
C ALA A 80 -4.95 7.45 -3.89
N ILE A 81 -5.77 8.37 -3.40
CA ILE A 81 -6.27 9.51 -4.20
C ILE A 81 -5.10 10.39 -4.65
N GLY A 82 -4.19 10.71 -3.73
CA GLY A 82 -3.00 11.52 -4.00
C GLY A 82 -2.09 10.93 -5.08
N LEU A 83 -1.93 9.61 -5.12
CA LEU A 83 -1.17 8.91 -6.17
C LEU A 83 -1.80 9.12 -7.56
N LEU A 84 -3.13 9.10 -7.66
CA LEU A 84 -3.86 9.26 -8.91
C LEU A 84 -3.84 10.69 -9.44
N LEU A 85 -3.73 11.69 -8.56
CA LEU A 85 -3.67 13.11 -8.92
C LEU A 85 -2.24 13.51 -9.33
N PRO A 86 -1.97 13.91 -10.61
CA PRO A 86 -0.61 14.20 -11.09
C PRO A 86 0.14 15.25 -10.26
N ARG A 87 -0.57 16.27 -9.76
CA ARG A 87 -0.01 17.34 -8.93
C ARG A 87 0.50 16.84 -7.57
N TRP A 88 -0.16 15.84 -6.99
CA TRP A 88 0.09 15.37 -5.62
C TRP A 88 0.87 14.04 -5.57
N ARG A 89 0.96 13.33 -6.69
CA ARG A 89 1.53 11.98 -6.81
C ARG A 89 2.85 11.77 -6.08
N ARG A 90 3.82 12.66 -6.29
CA ARG A 90 5.15 12.54 -5.65
C ARG A 90 5.07 12.70 -4.14
N TRP A 91 4.29 13.67 -3.67
CA TRP A 91 4.07 13.91 -2.24
C TRP A 91 3.32 12.75 -1.59
N ALA A 92 2.29 12.23 -2.27
CA ALA A 92 1.55 11.06 -1.81
C ALA A 92 2.45 9.83 -1.69
N ALA A 93 3.34 9.58 -2.65
CA ALA A 93 4.29 8.47 -2.60
C ALA A 93 5.31 8.60 -1.46
N LEU A 94 5.84 9.81 -1.22
CA LEU A 94 6.73 10.08 -0.09
C LEU A 94 6.00 9.90 1.25
N ALA A 95 4.77 10.42 1.37
CA ALA A 95 3.95 10.26 2.56
C ALA A 95 3.61 8.78 2.82
N LEU A 96 3.27 8.01 1.78
CA LEU A 96 3.05 6.57 1.88
C LEU A 96 4.32 5.81 2.29
N ALA A 97 5.49 6.19 1.77
CA ALA A 97 6.76 5.60 2.19
C ALA A 97 7.00 5.81 3.69
N VAL A 98 6.80 7.03 4.19
CA VAL A 98 6.89 7.34 5.63
C VAL A 98 5.85 6.57 6.43
N TYR A 99 4.60 6.55 5.97
CA TYR A 99 3.52 5.76 6.57
C TYR A 99 3.90 4.28 6.72
N PHE A 100 4.41 3.66 5.66
CA PHE A 100 4.82 2.26 5.69
C PHE A 100 6.00 2.00 6.64
N VAL A 101 6.88 2.97 6.86
CA VAL A 101 7.91 2.90 7.91
C VAL A 101 7.28 3.00 9.30
N CYS A 102 6.33 3.93 9.49
CA CYS A 102 5.66 4.13 10.79
C CYS A 102 4.83 2.94 11.25
N VAL A 103 4.20 2.19 10.32
CA VAL A 103 3.43 0.97 10.67
C VAL A 103 4.30 -0.28 10.81
N PHE A 104 5.58 -0.21 10.43
CA PHE A 104 6.49 -1.35 10.46
C PHE A 104 6.71 -1.95 11.87
N PRO A 105 6.85 -1.16 12.95
CA PRO A 105 6.94 -1.70 14.31
C PRO A 105 5.75 -2.59 14.71
N ALA A 106 4.52 -2.22 14.30
CA ALA A 106 3.34 -3.06 14.52
C ALA A 106 3.45 -4.40 13.78
N ASN A 107 3.99 -4.41 12.55
CA ASN A 107 4.25 -5.66 11.83
C ASN A 107 5.32 -6.53 12.49
N ILE A 108 6.34 -5.94 13.12
CA ILE A 108 7.33 -6.69 13.92
C ILE A 108 6.66 -7.35 15.12
N LYS A 109 5.88 -6.58 15.90
CA LYS A 109 5.09 -7.13 17.02
C LYS A 109 4.23 -8.31 16.57
N ASN A 110 3.48 -8.14 15.49
CA ASN A 110 2.60 -9.20 14.98
C ASN A 110 3.36 -10.49 14.59
N ALA A 111 4.59 -10.34 14.08
CA ALA A 111 5.45 -11.49 13.76
C ALA A 111 5.96 -12.20 15.02
N LEU A 112 6.29 -11.44 16.06
CA LEU A 112 6.74 -11.98 17.35
C LEU A 112 5.61 -12.67 18.13
N ASP A 113 4.43 -12.05 18.16
CA ASP A 113 3.31 -12.50 18.99
C ASP A 113 2.49 -13.64 18.35
N GLY A 114 2.59 -13.82 17.02
CA GLY A 114 1.86 -14.88 16.33
C GLY A 114 0.34 -14.77 16.48
N LEU A 115 -0.21 -13.60 16.13
CA LEU A 115 -1.63 -13.29 16.36
C LEU A 115 -2.58 -14.13 15.50
N ASN A 116 -3.75 -14.45 16.05
CA ASN A 116 -4.91 -14.92 15.29
C ASN A 116 -5.88 -13.76 15.08
N VAL A 117 -5.78 -13.13 13.91
CA VAL A 117 -6.69 -12.06 13.52
C VAL A 117 -7.72 -12.62 12.55
N GLU A 118 -8.99 -12.30 12.80
CA GLU A 118 -10.09 -12.70 11.93
C GLU A 118 -9.85 -12.28 10.47
N GLY A 119 -9.99 -13.22 9.54
CA GLY A 119 -9.74 -13.00 8.11
C GLY A 119 -8.26 -13.11 7.68
N LEU A 120 -7.33 -13.39 8.59
CA LEU A 120 -5.92 -13.65 8.27
C LEU A 120 -5.52 -15.10 8.57
N PRO A 121 -4.54 -15.66 7.83
CA PRO A 121 -4.01 -16.98 8.14
C PRO A 121 -3.45 -17.03 9.56
N ALA A 122 -3.88 -18.03 10.34
CA ALA A 122 -3.39 -18.33 11.69
C ALA A 122 -1.91 -18.80 11.73
N ALA A 123 -1.27 -18.92 10.57
CA ALA A 123 0.06 -19.49 10.47
C ALA A 123 1.14 -18.44 10.78
N THR A 124 1.90 -18.62 11.87
CA THR A 124 2.91 -17.65 12.34
C THR A 124 3.90 -17.18 11.26
N TRP A 125 4.33 -18.09 10.37
CA TRP A 125 5.24 -17.76 9.26
C TRP A 125 4.70 -16.66 8.34
N TYR A 126 3.38 -16.52 8.24
CA TYR A 126 2.71 -15.50 7.44
C TYR A 126 3.06 -14.08 7.89
N TYR A 127 3.19 -13.86 9.20
CA TYR A 127 3.54 -12.56 9.77
C TYR A 127 5.01 -12.23 9.60
N TRP A 128 5.89 -13.22 9.78
CA TRP A 128 7.32 -13.08 9.51
C TRP A 128 7.60 -12.70 8.06
N LEU A 129 6.85 -13.28 7.12
CA LEU A 129 6.98 -12.95 5.71
C LEU A 129 6.67 -11.48 5.42
N ARG A 130 5.86 -10.78 6.23
CA ARG A 130 5.54 -9.35 6.01
C ARG A 130 6.77 -8.46 6.10
N LEU A 131 7.73 -8.83 6.95
CA LEU A 131 8.89 -8.00 7.26
C LEU A 131 9.79 -7.74 6.03
N PRO A 132 10.28 -8.76 5.31
CA PRO A 132 11.10 -8.55 4.11
C PRO A 132 10.33 -7.93 2.94
N PHE A 133 9.00 -8.03 2.92
CA PHE A 133 8.18 -7.38 1.88
C PHE A 133 7.88 -5.91 2.18
N GLN A 134 8.02 -5.43 3.41
CA GLN A 134 7.76 -4.01 3.74
C GLN A 134 8.67 -3.06 2.94
N PRO A 135 10.00 -3.27 2.84
CA PRO A 135 10.86 -2.45 1.97
C PRO A 135 10.45 -2.49 0.50
N LEU A 136 9.93 -3.63 0.02
CA LEU A 136 9.45 -3.76 -1.36
C LEU A 136 8.19 -2.93 -1.60
N ILE A 137 7.26 -2.88 -0.63
CA ILE A 137 6.07 -2.01 -0.69
C ILE A 137 6.48 -0.53 -0.67
N ILE A 138 7.45 -0.15 0.15
CA ILE A 138 7.99 1.22 0.19
C ILE A 138 8.59 1.58 -1.17
N PHE A 139 9.45 0.72 -1.72
CA PHE A 139 10.01 0.93 -3.05
C PHE A 139 8.93 1.05 -4.13
N TRP A 140 7.92 0.17 -4.07
CA TRP A 140 6.77 0.20 -4.99
C TRP A 140 6.05 1.54 -4.93
N ALA A 141 5.77 2.07 -3.74
CA ALA A 141 5.11 3.37 -3.57
C ALA A 141 5.94 4.50 -4.19
N LEU A 142 7.26 4.52 -3.93
CA LEU A 142 8.16 5.54 -4.47
C LEU A 142 8.31 5.44 -6.00
N TYR A 143 8.32 4.24 -6.57
CA TYR A 143 8.37 4.03 -8.01
C TYR A 143 7.04 4.39 -8.69
N ALA A 144 5.91 3.99 -8.11
CA ALA A 144 4.57 4.41 -8.54
C ALA A 144 4.39 5.94 -8.49
N GLY A 145 5.04 6.59 -7.53
CA GLY A 145 5.11 8.04 -7.38
C GLY A 145 6.03 8.77 -8.36
N GLU A 146 6.82 8.03 -9.15
CA GLU A 146 7.92 8.59 -9.97
C GLU A 146 8.89 9.46 -9.13
N VAL A 147 9.14 9.02 -7.90
CA VAL A 147 10.18 9.53 -7.01
C VAL A 147 11.51 8.83 -7.31
N VAL A 148 11.45 7.50 -7.52
CA VAL A 148 12.56 6.67 -8.02
C VAL A 148 12.15 6.07 -9.35
N GLY A 149 13.11 5.94 -10.28
CA GLY A 149 12.85 5.53 -11.67
C GLY A 149 12.82 6.75 -12.59
N ALA A 150 13.47 6.61 -13.75
CA ALA A 150 13.74 7.70 -14.68
C ALA A 150 12.49 8.55 -14.94
N ARG A 151 12.61 9.89 -14.83
CA ARG A 151 11.65 10.81 -15.48
C ARG A 151 11.50 10.29 -16.90
N SER A 152 10.33 9.78 -17.26
CA SER A 152 9.95 9.71 -18.66
C SER A 152 10.08 11.15 -19.15
N ARG A 153 11.18 11.44 -19.86
CA ARG A 153 11.32 12.70 -20.57
C ARG A 153 10.10 12.73 -21.47
N GLN A 154 9.15 13.62 -21.16
CA GLN A 154 8.15 14.00 -22.13
C GLN A 154 8.96 14.51 -23.32
N VAL A 155 9.02 13.71 -24.38
CA VAL A 155 9.51 14.20 -25.67
C VAL A 155 8.51 15.31 -26.02
N PRO A 156 8.94 16.58 -26.14
CA PRO A 156 8.03 17.62 -26.57
C PRO A 156 7.49 17.21 -27.93
N ALA A 157 6.16 17.19 -28.10
CA ALA A 157 5.57 17.10 -29.42
C ALA A 157 6.13 18.28 -30.23
N ARG A 158 6.91 17.96 -31.26
CA ARG A 158 7.33 18.92 -32.27
C ARG A 158 6.23 19.08 -33.29
#